data_AF-A0A671M4M2-F1
#
_entry.id   AF-A0A671M4M2-F1
#
_cell.length_a   1.000
_cell.length_b   1.000
_cell.length_c   1.000
_cell.angle_alpha   90.00
_cell.angle_beta   90.00
_cell.angle_gamma   90.00
#
_symmetry.space_group_name_H-M   'P 1'
#
loop_
_entity.id
_entity.type
_entity.pdbx_description
1 polymer ?
#
loop_
_entity_poly.entity_id
_entity_poly.type
_entity_poly.pdbx_seq_one_letter_code
_entity_poly.pdbx_strand_id
1 'polypeptide(L)' 'MAEPDYMDGDSDELIKPKKLLNPVKSSRNHQDLHRELLMNQKR' A
#
# COMPACT_ATOMS: atom_id res chain seq x y z
N MET A 1 24.27 10.00 30.28
CA MET A 1 23.28 9.11 29.65
C MET A 1 23.67 9.06 28.18
N ALA A 2 23.98 7.88 27.63
CA ALA A 2 24.30 7.80 26.20
C ALA A 2 23.03 8.09 25.39
N GLU A 3 23.17 8.82 24.29
CA GLU A 3 22.05 9.03 23.37
C GLU A 3 21.68 7.70 22.68
N PRO A 4 20.39 7.47 22.38
CA PRO A 4 19.98 6.22 21.76
C PRO A 4 20.43 6.11 20.29
N ASP A 5 21.03 4.97 19.93
CA ASP A 5 21.52 4.65 18.57
C ASP A 5 20.46 4.68 17.46
N TYR A 6 19.17 4.76 17.79
CA TYR A 6 18.08 4.91 16.83
C TYR A 6 17.83 6.37 16.38
N MET A 7 18.59 7.33 16.90
CA MET A 7 18.51 8.76 16.53
C MET A 7 19.36 9.12 15.32
N ASP A 8 20.32 8.27 14.94
CA ASP A 8 20.99 8.38 13.64
C ASP A 8 19.99 7.95 12.56
N GLY A 9 19.42 8.93 11.86
CA GLY A 9 18.24 8.81 10.98
C GLY A 9 18.36 7.86 9.78
N ASP A 10 19.45 7.10 9.67
CA ASP A 10 19.74 6.12 8.61
C ASP A 10 19.99 4.69 9.15
N SER A 11 19.52 4.37 10.36
CA SER A 11 19.54 2.98 10.84
C SER A 11 18.71 2.07 9.92
N ASP A 12 19.35 1.05 9.35
CA ASP A 12 18.73 0.07 8.46
C ASP A 12 17.68 -0.83 9.15
N GLU A 13 17.59 -0.75 10.49
CA GLU A 13 16.55 -1.41 11.29
C GLU A 13 15.21 -0.65 11.24
N LEU A 14 15.22 0.62 10.80
CA LEU A 14 14.02 1.43 10.71
C LEU A 14 13.17 1.01 9.50
N ILE A 15 11.87 0.83 9.73
CA ILE A 15 10.91 0.57 8.66
C ILE A 15 10.88 1.77 7.72
N LYS A 16 11.44 1.60 6.53
CA LYS A 16 11.45 2.67 5.51
C LYS A 16 10.02 2.86 4.95
N PRO A 17 9.58 4.12 4.76
CA PRO A 17 8.32 4.39 4.09
C PRO A 17 8.29 3.72 2.71
N LYS A 18 7.28 2.89 2.47
CA LYS A 18 7.10 2.20 1.18
C LYS A 18 5.70 2.44 0.63
N LYS A 19 5.61 2.65 -0.68
CA LYS A 19 4.31 2.66 -1.36
C LYS A 19 3.72 1.26 -1.30
N LEU A 20 2.59 1.13 -0.61
CA LEU A 20 1.86 -0.13 -0.55
C LEU A 20 1.15 -0.38 -1.87
N LEU A 21 1.08 -1.65 -2.27
CA LEU A 21 0.24 -2.06 -3.39
C LEU A 21 -1.22 -1.86 -3.00
N ASN A 22 -1.99 -1.26 -3.91
CA ASN A 22 -3.42 -1.11 -3.68
C ASN A 22 -4.09 -2.49 -3.84
N PRO A 23 -4.73 -3.05 -2.79
CA PRO A 23 -5.28 -4.40 -2.80
C PRO A 23 -6.41 -4.57 -3.83
N VAL A 24 -7.16 -3.50 -4.10
CA VAL A 24 -8.21 -3.46 -5.13
C VAL A 24 -7.60 -3.50 -6.52
N LYS A 25 -6.49 -2.78 -6.74
CA LYS A 25 -5.78 -2.82 -8.03
C LYS A 25 -4.94 -4.08 -8.20
N SER A 26 -4.45 -4.72 -7.14
CA SER A 26 -3.67 -5.96 -7.26
C SER A 26 -4.54 -7.21 -7.42
N SER A 27 -5.79 -7.18 -6.93
CA SER A 27 -6.73 -8.30 -7.03
C SER A 27 -7.46 -8.31 -8.37
N ARG A 28 -7.27 -9.36 -9.17
CA ARG A 28 -7.97 -9.51 -10.45
C ARG A 28 -9.49 -9.58 -10.29
N ASN A 29 -9.97 -10.36 -9.31
CA ASN A 29 -11.40 -10.50 -9.03
C ASN A 29 -12.06 -9.16 -8.68
N HIS A 30 -11.38 -8.31 -7.90
CA HIS A 30 -11.92 -6.99 -7.57
C HIS A 30 -12.00 -6.08 -8.79
N GLN A 31 -11.02 -6.14 -9.70
CA GLN A 31 -11.07 -5.39 -10.94
C GLN A 31 -12.19 -5.86 -11.87
N ASP A 32 -12.40 -7.18 -11.97
CA ASP A 32 -13.45 -7.76 -12.81
C ASP A 32 -14.84 -7.36 -12.30
N LEU A 33 -15.08 -7.45 -10.99
CA LEU A 33 -16.31 -6.98 -10.36
C LEU A 33 -16.53 -5.48 -10.55
N HIS A 34 -15.48 -4.66 -10.39
CA HIS A 34 -15.58 -3.21 -10.62
C HIS A 34 -15.99 -2.89 -12.06
N ARG A 35 -15.41 -3.59 -13.04
CA ARG A 35 -15.80 -3.46 -14.46
C ARG A 35 -17.27 -3.82 -14.66
N GLU A 36 -17.71 -4.94 -14.11
CA GLU A 36 -19.09 -5.40 -14.22
C GLU A 36 -20.09 -4.37 -13.65
N LEU A 37 -19.84 -3.85 -12.45
CA LEU A 37 -20.68 -2.84 -11.81
C LEU A 37 -20.78 -1.55 -12.64
N LEU A 38 -19.68 -1.10 -13.24
CA LEU A 38 -19.66 0.07 -14.12
C LEU A 38 -20.48 -0.12 -15.40
N MET A 39 -20.53 -1.33 -15.94
CA MET A 39 -21.34 -1.64 -17.12
C MET A 39 -22.83 -1.75 -16.76
N ASN A 40 -23.14 -2.27 -15.58
CA ASN A 40 -24.53 -2.42 -15.11
C ASN A 40 -25.16 -1.11 -14.65
N GLN A 41 -24.39 -0.15 -14.11
CA GLN A 41 -24.91 1.16 -13.69
C GLN A 41 -25.17 2.16 -14.82
N LYS A 42 -24.63 1.92 -16.02
CA LYS A 42 -24.83 2.80 -17.18
C LYS A 42 -26.05 2.42 -18.03
N ARG A 43 -26.93 1.59 -17.49
CA ARG A 43 -28.08 1.00 -18.20
C ARG A 43 -29.39 1.60 -17.74
#